data_AF-A0A252DN15-F1
#
_entry.id   AF-A0A252DN15-F1
#
_cell.length_a   1.000
_cell.length_b   1.000
_cell.length_c   1.000
_cell.angle_alpha   90.00
_cell.angle_beta   90.00
_cell.angle_gamma   90.00
#
_symmetry.space_group_name_H-M   'P 1'
#
loop_
_entity.id
_entity.type
_entity.pdbx_description
1 polymer ?
#
loop_
_entity_poly.entity_id
_entity_poly.type
_entity_poly.pdbx_seq_one_letter_code
_entity_poly.pdbx_strand_id
1 'polypeptide(L)' 'MNSENSEIENIPQPDPAWDYYILWHSLHHIKAKINAALKLIANNEDADSEIDEQIRILLNPTSEKLTEIVEQLAYDDD' A
#
# COMPACT_ATOMS: atom_id res chain seq x y z
N MET A 1 4.24 0.25 -27.53
CA MET A 1 5.28 -0.09 -26.54
C MET A 1 5.27 1.02 -25.50
N ASN A 2 4.41 0.91 -24.49
CA ASN A 2 4.35 1.91 -23.41
C ASN A 2 5.48 1.61 -22.43
N SER A 3 6.56 2.38 -22.59
CA SER A 3 7.72 2.36 -21.69
C SER A 3 7.46 3.35 -20.57
N GLU A 4 6.57 3.02 -19.64
CA GLU A 4 6.35 3.80 -18.42
C GLU A 4 6.00 2.85 -17.26
N ASN A 5 6.95 2.03 -16.81
CA ASN A 5 6.82 1.43 -15.47
C ASN A 5 8.12 0.93 -14.82
N SER A 6 9.28 1.47 -15.17
CA SER A 6 10.58 0.94 -14.71
C SER A 6 11.32 1.82 -13.71
N GLU A 7 10.63 2.69 -12.97
CA GLU A 7 11.24 3.54 -11.92
C GLU A 7 10.71 3.24 -10.50
N ILE A 8 10.11 2.07 -10.29
CA ILE A 8 9.92 1.57 -8.94
C ILE A 8 11.04 0.57 -8.71
N GLU A 9 11.84 0.75 -7.64
CA GLU A 9 12.61 -0.29 -6.92
C GLU A 9 14.05 0.10 -6.59
N ASN A 10 14.26 1.22 -5.91
CA ASN A 10 15.26 1.27 -4.84
C ASN A 10 14.99 2.47 -3.93
N ILE A 11 13.83 2.45 -3.24
CA ILE A 11 13.66 3.34 -2.09
C ILE A 11 14.60 2.82 -1.00
N PRO A 12 15.60 3.60 -0.55
CA PRO A 12 16.53 3.14 0.47
C PRO A 12 15.78 2.84 1.76
N GLN A 13 16.16 1.74 2.40
CA GLN A 13 15.64 1.35 3.69
C GLN A 13 16.31 2.21 4.78
N PRO A 14 15.54 2.89 5.64
CA PRO A 14 16.10 3.59 6.80
C PRO A 14 16.67 2.59 7.81
N ASP A 15 17.60 3.06 8.64
CA ASP A 15 18.17 2.23 9.71
C ASP A 15 17.05 1.78 10.70
N PRO A 16 17.00 0.50 11.11
CA PRO A 16 16.01 0.01 12.07
C PRO A 16 15.97 0.75 13.42
N ALA A 17 17.04 1.44 13.79
CA ALA A 17 17.11 2.25 15.00
C ALA A 17 16.51 3.67 14.83
N TRP A 18 16.15 4.08 13.61
CA TRP A 18 15.56 5.40 13.35
C TRP A 18 14.05 5.38 13.61
N ASP A 19 13.53 6.48 14.15
CA ASP A 19 12.10 6.62 14.50
C ASP A 19 11.17 6.38 13.29
N TYR A 20 11.58 6.82 12.10
CA TYR A 20 10.82 6.62 10.87
C TYR A 20 10.86 5.20 10.30
N TYR A 21 11.67 4.28 10.84
CA TYR A 21 11.75 2.91 10.32
C TYR A 21 10.41 2.17 10.38
N ILE A 22 9.69 2.30 11.51
CA ILE A 22 8.40 1.63 11.70
C ILE A 22 7.35 2.19 10.72
N LEU A 23 7.33 3.50 10.54
CA LEU A 23 6.45 4.16 9.56
C LEU A 23 6.79 3.70 8.14
N TRP A 24 8.07 3.73 7.75
CA TRP A 24 8.53 3.27 6.45
C TRP A 24 8.12 1.82 6.17
N HIS A 25 8.31 0.93 7.15
CA HIS A 25 7.96 -0.48 7.01
C HIS A 25 6.44 -0.69 6.85
N SER A 26 5.66 0.05 7.62
CA SER A 26 4.19 0.03 7.55
C SER A 26 3.68 0.50 6.18
N LEU A 27 4.25 1.58 5.64
CA LEU A 27 3.91 2.09 4.31
C LEU A 27 4.32 1.11 3.20
N HIS A 28 5.45 0.43 3.33
CA HIS A 28 5.84 -0.63 2.40
C HIS A 28 4.86 -1.81 2.43
N HIS A 29 4.34 -2.18 3.60
CA HIS A 29 3.31 -3.21 3.71
C HIS A 29 2.01 -2.78 3.02
N ILE A 30 1.56 -1.54 3.25
CA ILE A 30 0.38 -0.95 2.59
C ILE A 30 0.56 -0.95 1.07
N LYS A 31 1.72 -0.50 0.57
CA LYS A 31 2.04 -0.52 -0.86
C LYS A 31 1.96 -1.94 -1.44
N ALA A 32 2.46 -2.94 -0.74
CA ALA A 32 2.40 -4.33 -1.18
C ALA A 32 0.95 -4.84 -1.32
N LYS A 33 0.05 -4.45 -0.40
CA LYS A 33 -1.38 -4.79 -0.46
C LYS A 33 -2.09 -4.12 -1.63
N ILE A 34 -1.83 -2.83 -1.86
CA ILE A 34 -2.36 -2.09 -3.02
C ILE A 34 -1.87 -2.75 -4.33
N ASN A 35 -0.59 -3.09 -4.41
CA ASN A 35 -0.03 -3.79 -5.57
C ASN A 35 -0.68 -5.17 -5.79
N ALA A 36 -1.04 -5.89 -4.72
CA ALA A 36 -1.76 -7.15 -4.84
C ALA A 36 -3.17 -6.95 -5.41
N ALA A 37 -3.90 -5.93 -4.95
CA ALA A 37 -5.21 -5.59 -5.49
C ALA A 37 -5.12 -5.16 -6.97
N LEU A 38 -4.13 -4.35 -7.34
CA LEU A 38 -3.89 -3.96 -8.73
C LEU A 38 -3.60 -5.18 -9.63
N LYS A 39 -2.85 -6.17 -9.12
CA LYS A 39 -2.62 -7.43 -9.85
C LYS A 39 -3.89 -8.24 -10.03
N LEU A 40 -4.78 -8.28 -9.02
CA LEU A 40 -6.08 -8.94 -9.17
C LEU A 40 -6.90 -8.27 -10.27
N ILE A 41 -6.99 -6.94 -10.26
CA ILE A 41 -7.71 -6.17 -11.30
C ILE A 41 -7.09 -6.42 -12.68
N ALA A 42 -5.76 -6.36 -12.80
CA ALA A 42 -5.07 -6.54 -14.08
C ALA A 42 -5.23 -7.94 -14.69
N ASN A 43 -5.52 -8.95 -13.87
CA ASN A 43 -5.68 -10.34 -14.31
C ASN A 43 -7.15 -10.72 -14.62
N ASN A 44 -8.10 -9.81 -14.40
CA ASN A 44 -9.52 -10.06 -14.65
C ASN A 44 -10.08 -9.03 -15.63
N GLU A 45 -10.50 -9.49 -16.80
CA GLU A 45 -11.03 -8.64 -17.88
C GLU A 45 -12.44 -8.11 -17.56
N ASP A 46 -13.26 -8.97 -16.97
CA ASP A 46 -14.64 -8.68 -16.59
C ASP A 46 -14.79 -8.44 -15.09
N ALA A 47 -15.84 -7.70 -14.73
CA ALA A 47 -16.24 -7.55 -13.34
C ALA A 47 -16.69 -8.90 -12.77
N ASP A 48 -16.09 -9.30 -11.66
CA ASP A 48 -16.34 -10.57 -10.99
C ASP A 48 -16.55 -10.32 -9.50
N SER A 49 -17.69 -10.78 -8.97
CA SER A 49 -18.07 -10.53 -7.57
C SER A 49 -17.14 -11.17 -6.55
N GLU A 50 -16.49 -12.29 -6.90
CA GLU A 50 -15.49 -12.93 -6.05
C GLU A 50 -14.20 -12.10 -6.02
N ILE A 51 -13.78 -11.58 -7.17
CA ILE A 51 -12.62 -10.69 -7.26
C ILE A 51 -12.87 -9.37 -6.53
N ASP A 52 -14.07 -8.80 -6.66
CA ASP A 52 -14.49 -7.59 -5.93
C ASP A 52 -14.38 -7.80 -4.41
N GLU A 53 -14.82 -8.95 -3.92
CA GLU A 53 -14.72 -9.29 -2.50
C GLU A 53 -13.25 -9.46 -2.05
N GLN A 54 -12.41 -10.12 -2.86
CA GLN A 54 -10.99 -10.24 -2.57
C GLN A 54 -10.29 -8.86 -2.52
N ILE A 55 -10.65 -7.96 -3.44
CA ILE A 55 -10.13 -6.58 -3.44
C ILE A 55 -10.58 -5.85 -2.16
N ARG A 56 -11.84 -5.99 -1.74
CA ARG A 56 -12.34 -5.38 -0.49
C ARG A 56 -11.61 -5.91 0.73
N ILE A 57 -11.42 -7.22 0.82
CA ILE A 57 -10.68 -7.87 1.92
C ILE A 57 -9.23 -7.34 1.99
N LEU A 58 -8.60 -7.04 0.85
CA LEU A 58 -7.27 -6.45 0.80
C LEU A 58 -7.28 -4.97 1.18
N LEU A 59 -8.20 -4.18 0.61
CA LEU A 59 -8.12 -2.72 0.64
C LEU A 59 -8.79 -2.10 1.87
N ASN A 60 -9.85 -2.68 2.42
CA ASN A 60 -10.52 -2.13 3.61
C ASN A 60 -9.57 -1.98 4.81
N PRO A 61 -8.95 -3.06 5.33
CA PRO A 61 -8.02 -2.93 6.45
C PRO A 61 -6.78 -2.12 6.10
N THR A 62 -6.36 -2.14 4.82
CA THR A 62 -5.22 -1.34 4.35
C THR A 62 -5.53 0.16 4.40
N SER A 63 -6.73 0.55 4.01
CA SER A 63 -7.19 1.95 4.05
C SER A 63 -7.37 2.44 5.48
N GLU A 64 -7.96 1.64 6.36
CA GLU A 64 -8.06 1.94 7.80
C GLU A 64 -6.67 2.18 8.40
N LYS A 65 -5.71 1.29 8.12
CA LYS A 65 -4.34 1.45 8.61
C LYS A 65 -3.65 2.70 8.08
N LEU A 66 -3.87 3.06 6.82
CA LEU A 66 -3.30 4.28 6.25
C LEU A 66 -3.91 5.53 6.90
N THR A 67 -5.23 5.54 7.12
CA THR A 67 -5.92 6.61 7.83
C THR A 67 -5.36 6.79 9.24
N GLU A 68 -5.22 5.70 10.01
CA GLU A 68 -4.62 5.74 11.35
C GLU A 68 -3.22 6.37 11.35
N ILE A 69 -2.37 6.01 10.38
CA ILE A 69 -1.03 6.56 10.25
C ILE A 69 -1.07 8.07 10.01
N VAL A 70 -1.94 8.53 9.10
CA VAL A 70 -2.07 9.96 8.78
C VAL A 70 -2.62 10.73 9.97
N GLU A 71 -3.60 10.18 10.68
CA GLU A 71 -4.15 10.78 11.90
C GLU A 71 -3.08 10.91 12.99
N GLN A 72 -2.30 9.86 13.26
CA GLN A 72 -1.21 9.90 14.24
C GLN A 72 -0.19 11.00 13.94
N LEU A 73 0.23 11.12 12.67
CA LEU A 73 1.15 12.17 12.26
C LEU A 73 0.57 13.59 12.42
N ALA A 74 -0.74 13.74 12.30
CA ALA A 74 -1.41 15.04 12.47
C ALA A 74 -1.56 15.44 13.95
N TYR A 75 -1.61 14.48 14.87
CA TYR A 75 -1.69 14.73 16.31
C TYR A 75 -0.32 14.95 16.97
N ASP A 76 0.77 14.49 16.35
CA ASP A 76 2.13 14.67 16.86
C ASP A 76 2.70 16.08 16.60
N ASP A 77 1.97 16.95 15.87
CA ASP A 77 2.36 18.34 15.52
C ASP A 77 1.82 19.41 16.52
N ASP A 78 1.15 19.02 17.62
CA ASP A 78 0.64 19.89 18.72
C ASP A 78 1.46 19.73 20.03
#